data_AF-A0A955UKP1-F1
#
_entry.id   AF-A0A955UKP1-F1
#
_cell.length_a   1.000
_cell.length_b   1.000
_cell.length_c   1.000
_cell.angle_alpha   90.00
_cell.angle_beta   90.00
_cell.angle_gamma   90.00
#
_symmetry.space_group_name_H-M   'P 1'
#
loop_
_entity.id
_entity.type
_entity.pdbx_description
1 polymer ?
#
loop_
_entity_poly.entity_id
_entity_poly.type
_entity_poly.pdbx_seq_one_letter_code
_entity_poly.pdbx_strand_id
1 'polypeptide(L)'
;MRTLDFVEKESLRRDLPPFKVGDTVAVHVKVREGDKERIQVFQGLVIRRRGAGVGETFTVRKISSGVGVERVFPTQSPLVTKVEIKARGYVRRSRLYYLRDLSGKKARLHSKVRDLSGLISEEEADELANASTLEEAAPVEEEAAETAAAEADDKGLKGKARKKAKAAEKVKRMAELKKQDEARAARKAAEAEAEAKAAAEAAAAESAGDAGDAPAE
;
A
#
# COMPACT_ATOMS: atom_id res chain seq x y z
N MET A 1 -21.02 31.97 -5.20
CA MET A 1 -20.03 32.24 -6.27
C MET A 1 -19.21 33.43 -5.85
N ARG A 2 -17.89 33.38 -6.01
CA ARG A 2 -17.03 34.55 -5.87
C ARG A 2 -17.01 35.28 -7.20
N THR A 3 -16.85 36.59 -7.14
CA THR A 3 -16.86 37.48 -8.31
C THR A 3 -15.81 37.13 -9.36
N LEU A 4 -14.69 36.51 -8.96
CA LEU A 4 -13.57 36.17 -9.87
C LEU A 4 -13.59 34.72 -10.38
N ASP A 5 -14.62 33.93 -10.05
CA ASP A 5 -14.67 32.50 -10.39
C ASP A 5 -14.58 32.23 -11.91
N PHE A 6 -15.02 33.17 -12.75
CA PHE A 6 -14.99 33.01 -14.21
C PHE A 6 -13.56 33.09 -14.79
N VAL A 7 -12.70 33.94 -14.22
CA VAL A 7 -11.28 34.06 -14.61
C VAL A 7 -10.46 32.93 -13.99
N GLU A 8 -10.73 32.58 -12.73
CA GLU A 8 -9.96 31.57 -12.01
C GLU A 8 -10.04 30.17 -12.65
N LYS A 9 -11.16 29.85 -13.31
CA LYS A 9 -11.41 28.56 -13.98
C LYS A 9 -10.40 28.26 -15.09
N GLU A 10 -9.94 29.27 -15.82
CA GLU A 10 -8.98 29.07 -16.93
C GLU A 10 -7.59 28.69 -16.42
N SER A 11 -7.22 29.15 -15.23
CA SER A 11 -5.92 28.89 -14.60
C SER A 11 -5.91 27.65 -13.70
N LEU A 12 -7.06 26.98 -13.51
CA LEU A 12 -7.20 25.83 -12.63
C LEU A 12 -6.71 24.54 -13.32
N ARG A 13 -5.58 24.03 -12.83
CA ARG A 13 -5.01 22.76 -13.25
C ARG A 13 -5.64 21.57 -12.49
N ARG A 14 -5.80 20.43 -13.16
CA ARG A 14 -6.42 19.19 -12.61
C ARG A 14 -5.51 17.95 -12.68
N ASP A 15 -4.26 18.11 -13.07
CA ASP A 15 -3.30 17.03 -13.27
C ASP A 15 -2.65 16.51 -11.96
N LEU A 16 -2.86 17.22 -10.85
CA LEU A 16 -2.24 16.89 -9.56
C LEU A 16 -3.07 15.86 -8.78
N PRO A 17 -2.45 14.83 -8.21
CA PRO A 17 -3.17 13.85 -7.41
C PRO A 17 -3.72 14.47 -6.12
N PRO A 18 -4.84 13.96 -5.59
CA PRO A 18 -5.37 14.43 -4.32
C PRO A 18 -4.49 13.94 -3.16
N PHE A 19 -3.63 14.83 -2.64
CA PHE A 19 -2.88 14.62 -1.40
C PHE A 19 -3.54 15.37 -0.23
N LYS A 20 -3.10 15.11 1.01
CA LYS A 20 -3.57 15.80 2.22
C LYS A 20 -2.39 16.25 3.09
N VAL A 21 -2.69 17.06 4.09
CA VAL A 21 -1.72 17.41 5.14
C VAL A 21 -1.34 16.14 5.90
N GLY A 22 -0.06 15.94 6.15
CA GLY A 22 0.50 14.71 6.73
C GLY A 22 1.08 13.74 5.70
N ASP A 23 0.77 13.90 4.40
CA ASP A 23 1.36 13.07 3.36
C ASP A 23 2.80 13.48 3.06
N THR A 24 3.62 12.50 2.71
CA THR A 24 4.97 12.72 2.17
C THR A 24 4.90 12.76 0.66
N VAL A 25 5.27 13.90 0.09
CA VAL A 25 5.21 14.16 -1.35
C VAL A 25 6.59 14.46 -1.92
N ALA A 26 6.81 14.06 -3.17
CA ALA A 26 7.93 14.49 -3.98
C ALA A 26 7.42 15.48 -5.04
N VAL A 27 7.82 16.74 -4.91
CA VAL A 27 7.43 17.84 -5.80
C VAL A 27 8.53 18.03 -6.85
N HIS A 28 8.20 17.88 -8.12
CA HIS A 28 9.09 18.14 -9.25
C HIS A 28 8.94 19.59 -9.68
N VAL A 29 9.99 20.39 -9.43
CA VAL A 29 10.00 21.82 -9.70
C VAL A 29 10.95 22.11 -10.85
N LYS A 30 10.48 22.83 -11.87
CA LYS A 30 11.34 23.38 -12.91
C LYS A 30 12.12 24.56 -12.34
N VAL A 31 13.44 24.46 -12.37
CA VAL A 31 14.36 25.52 -11.96
C VAL A 31 15.21 25.89 -13.16
N ARG A 32 15.23 27.18 -13.50
CA ARG A 32 16.08 27.74 -14.55
C ARG A 32 17.30 28.39 -13.91
N GLU A 33 18.48 27.89 -14.26
CA GLU A 33 19.77 28.42 -13.79
C GLU A 33 20.51 28.95 -15.02
N GLY A 34 20.39 30.26 -15.27
CA GLY A 34 20.85 30.90 -16.50
C GLY A 34 20.07 30.41 -17.73
N ASP A 35 20.79 29.77 -18.66
CA ASP A 35 20.23 29.26 -19.92
C ASP A 35 19.78 27.78 -19.84
N LYS A 36 20.10 27.08 -18.75
CA LYS A 36 19.72 25.66 -18.58
C LYS A 36 18.53 25.51 -17.65
N GLU A 37 17.59 24.66 -18.06
CA GLU A 37 16.46 24.24 -17.25
C GLU A 37 16.70 22.83 -16.72
N ARG A 38 16.42 22.63 -15.43
CA ARG A 38 16.47 21.31 -14.78
C ARG A 38 15.27 21.10 -13.88
N ILE A 39 14.92 19.83 -13.67
CA ILE A 39 13.87 19.45 -12.73
C ILE A 39 14.52 19.11 -11.39
N GLN A 40 14.28 19.96 -10.38
CA GLN A 40 14.69 19.71 -9.01
C GLN A 40 13.56 19.01 -8.26
N VAL A 41 13.86 17.89 -7.61
CA VAL A 41 12.89 17.16 -6.80
C VAL A 41 13.00 17.59 -5.33
N PHE A 42 11.90 18.12 -4.79
CA PHE A 42 11.77 18.45 -3.38
C PHE A 42 10.84 17.44 -2.69
N GLN A 43 11.45 16.49 -1.97
CA GLN A 43 10.72 15.46 -1.22
C GLN A 43 10.60 15.81 0.25
N GLY A 44 9.38 15.85 0.79
CA GLY A 44 9.14 16.11 2.20
C GLY A 44 7.69 15.94 2.63
N LEU A 45 7.42 16.29 3.89
CA LEU A 45 6.09 16.21 4.51
C LEU A 45 5.28 17.46 4.23
N VAL A 46 4.02 17.30 3.81
CA VAL A 46 3.06 18.40 3.68
C VAL A 46 2.59 18.80 5.07
N ILE A 47 2.99 20.00 5.53
CA ILE A 47 2.65 20.49 6.87
C ILE A 47 1.40 21.38 6.88
N ARG A 48 1.06 21.96 5.74
CA ARG A 48 -0.06 22.91 5.59
C ARG A 48 -0.55 22.89 4.16
N ARG A 49 -1.86 23.02 4.00
CA ARG A 49 -2.50 23.51 2.78
C ARG A 49 -3.43 24.67 3.12
N ARG A 50 -3.45 25.72 2.31
CA ARG A 50 -4.24 26.94 2.54
C ARG A 50 -4.78 27.47 1.21
N GLY A 51 -5.85 28.26 1.31
CA GLY A 51 -6.44 28.90 0.15
C GLY A 51 -7.39 27.97 -0.59
N ALA A 52 -7.91 28.49 -1.70
CA ALA A 52 -8.82 27.82 -2.61
C ALA A 52 -8.63 28.45 -4.00
N GLY A 53 -9.06 27.75 -5.05
CA GLY A 53 -8.94 28.26 -6.42
C GLY A 53 -7.48 28.40 -6.85
N VAL A 54 -7.15 29.48 -7.55
CA VAL A 54 -5.78 29.75 -8.04
C VAL A 54 -4.81 30.07 -6.91
N GLY A 55 -5.31 30.66 -5.81
CA GLY A 55 -4.52 31.02 -4.63
C GLY A 55 -4.24 29.88 -3.66
N GLU A 56 -4.57 28.63 -4.02
CA GLU A 56 -4.27 27.47 -3.18
C GLU A 56 -2.76 27.23 -3.14
N THR A 57 -2.22 27.08 -1.92
CA THR A 57 -0.81 26.80 -1.68
C THR A 57 -0.64 25.70 -0.65
N PHE A 58 0.43 24.93 -0.78
CA PHE A 58 0.83 23.92 0.17
C PHE A 58 2.29 24.11 0.60
N THR A 59 2.59 23.73 1.82
CA THR A 59 3.94 23.86 2.40
C THR A 59 4.51 22.48 2.64
N VAL A 60 5.69 22.24 2.07
CA VAL A 60 6.43 20.99 2.23
C VAL A 60 7.65 21.25 3.10
N ARG A 61 7.84 20.42 4.13
CA ARG A 61 8.97 20.45 5.06
C ARG A 61 9.86 19.23 4.84
N LYS A 62 11.15 19.45 4.67
CA LYS A 62 12.20 18.42 4.60
C LYS A 62 13.33 18.79 5.55
N ILE A 63 13.98 17.79 6.14
CA ILE A 63 15.27 17.99 6.79
C ILE A 63 16.34 17.71 5.73
N SER A 64 17.15 18.72 5.38
CA SER A 64 18.27 18.59 4.46
C SER A 64 19.54 18.96 5.19
N SER A 65 20.53 18.08 5.21
CA SER A 65 21.83 18.32 5.86
C SER A 65 21.71 18.80 7.33
N GLY A 66 20.76 18.22 8.08
CA GLY A 66 20.51 18.58 9.48
C GLY A 66 19.68 19.85 9.70
N VAL A 67 19.41 20.64 8.66
CA VAL A 67 18.60 21.87 8.74
C VAL A 67 17.18 21.61 8.20
N GLY A 68 16.18 22.12 8.92
CA GLY A 68 14.78 22.06 8.48
C GLY A 68 14.50 23.10 7.39
N VAL A 69 14.22 22.64 6.18
CA VAL A 69 13.88 23.48 5.03
C VAL A 69 12.39 23.37 4.76
N GLU A 70 11.70 24.51 4.73
CA GLU A 70 10.30 24.61 4.32
C GLU A 70 10.21 25.36 3.00
N ARG A 71 9.44 24.82 2.05
CA ARG A 71 9.11 25.50 0.79
C ARG A 71 7.60 25.55 0.63
N VAL A 72 7.12 26.72 0.20
CA VAL A 72 5.71 26.96 -0.11
C VAL A 72 5.55 26.89 -1.63
N PHE A 73 4.64 26.05 -2.08
CA PHE A 73 4.33 25.88 -3.49
C PHE A 73 2.87 26.29 -3.74
N PRO A 74 2.61 27.13 -4.75
CA PRO A 74 1.26 27.27 -5.29
C PRO A 74 0.88 25.99 -6.01
N THR A 75 -0.30 25.45 -5.70
CA THR A 75 -0.78 24.19 -6.28
C THR A 75 -0.91 24.33 -7.80
N GLN A 76 -1.36 25.51 -8.27
CA GLN A 76 -1.68 25.75 -9.68
C GLN A 76 -0.49 26.30 -10.48
N SER A 77 0.71 26.38 -9.87
CA SER A 77 1.89 26.97 -10.53
C SER A 77 2.39 26.12 -11.71
N PRO A 78 2.73 26.71 -12.86
CA PRO A 78 3.36 26.01 -13.99
C PRO A 78 4.78 25.52 -13.68
N LEU A 79 5.42 26.09 -12.65
CA LEU A 79 6.74 25.66 -12.20
C LEU A 79 6.71 24.26 -11.57
N VAL A 80 5.56 23.84 -11.04
CA VAL A 80 5.34 22.48 -10.54
C VAL A 80 4.93 21.59 -11.71
N THR A 81 5.80 20.64 -12.04
CA THR A 81 5.57 19.71 -13.16
C THR A 81 4.77 18.50 -12.73
N LYS A 82 5.13 17.90 -11.59
CA LYS A 82 4.52 16.67 -11.07
C LYS A 82 4.60 16.66 -9.56
N VAL A 83 3.57 16.12 -8.91
CA VAL A 83 3.58 15.81 -7.49
C VAL A 83 3.32 14.33 -7.31
N GLU A 84 4.27 13.61 -6.74
CA GLU A 84 4.14 12.18 -6.44
C GLU A 84 3.94 11.97 -4.94
N ILE A 85 2.97 11.14 -4.58
CA ILE A 85 2.76 10.75 -3.18
C ILE A 85 3.69 9.56 -2.88
N LYS A 86 4.66 9.74 -1.98
CA LYS A 86 5.59 8.69 -1.56
C LYS A 86 5.06 7.88 -0.39
N ALA A 87 4.37 8.53 0.55
CA ALA A 87 3.75 7.88 1.69
C ALA A 87 2.55 8.69 2.17
N ARG A 88 1.47 8.00 2.56
CA ARG A 88 0.31 8.65 3.20
C ARG A 88 0.48 8.67 4.71
N GLY A 89 0.25 9.83 5.32
CA GLY A 89 0.36 10.00 6.77
C GLY A 89 -0.99 10.26 7.39
N TYR A 90 -1.27 9.62 8.54
CA TYR A 90 -2.48 9.92 9.30
C TYR A 90 -2.19 10.98 10.35
N VAL A 91 -2.87 12.12 10.25
CA VAL A 91 -2.79 13.21 11.20
C VAL A 91 -4.18 13.73 11.54
N ARG A 92 -4.36 14.14 12.79
CA ARG A 92 -5.62 14.73 13.27
C ARG A 92 -5.68 16.25 13.05
N ARG A 93 -4.52 16.91 13.01
CA ARG A 93 -4.43 18.37 12.85
C ARG A 93 -4.39 18.76 11.38
N SER A 94 -5.06 19.85 11.01
CA SER A 94 -5.03 20.43 9.67
C SER A 94 -3.74 21.19 9.36
N ARG A 95 -2.96 21.56 10.39
CA ARG A 95 -1.66 22.24 10.25
C ARG A 95 -0.67 21.62 11.24
N LEU A 96 0.49 21.22 10.73
CA LEU A 96 1.51 20.47 11.48
C LEU A 96 2.70 21.37 11.87
N TYR A 97 2.43 22.59 12.34
CA TYR A 97 3.51 23.52 12.73
C TYR A 97 4.35 23.01 13.90
N TYR A 98 3.78 22.16 14.75
CA TYR A 98 4.49 21.52 15.86
C TYR A 98 5.66 20.64 15.39
N LEU A 99 5.73 20.25 14.11
CA LEU A 99 6.88 19.53 13.53
C LEU A 99 8.12 20.42 13.36
N ARG A 100 8.02 21.73 13.66
CA ARG A 100 9.17 22.65 13.67
C ARG A 100 10.05 22.44 14.88
N ASP A 101 9.42 22.21 16.04
CA ASP A 101 10.09 22.06 17.33
C ASP A 101 10.52 20.61 17.60
N LEU A 102 10.02 19.67 16.79
CA LEU A 102 10.32 18.25 16.90
C LEU A 102 11.36 17.81 15.88
N SER A 103 12.24 16.90 16.29
CA SER A 103 13.25 16.29 15.43
C SER A 103 13.34 14.78 15.63
N GLY A 104 13.93 14.09 14.64
CA GLY A 104 14.19 12.65 14.68
C GLY A 104 12.92 11.81 14.88
N LYS A 105 12.97 10.87 15.84
CA LYS A 105 11.87 9.92 16.11
C LYS A 105 10.57 10.61 16.50
N LYS A 106 10.64 11.77 17.19
CA LYS A 106 9.46 12.51 17.65
C LYS A 106 8.69 13.17 16.50
N ALA A 107 9.35 13.48 15.39
CA ALA A 107 8.72 14.07 14.21
C ALA A 107 8.09 13.03 13.25
N ARG A 108 8.25 11.74 13.54
CA ARG A 108 7.72 10.67 12.68
C ARG A 108 6.20 10.58 12.84
N LEU A 109 5.49 10.68 11.73
CA LEU A 109 4.04 10.51 11.68
C LEU A 109 3.66 9.03 11.59
N HIS A 110 2.49 8.70 12.12
CA HIS A 110 1.95 7.34 12.07
C HIS A 110 1.39 7.07 10.67
N SER A 111 1.86 6.00 10.03
CA SER A 111 1.26 5.46 8.82
C SER A 111 0.16 4.48 9.24
N LYS A 112 -1.06 4.99 9.47
CA LYS A 112 -2.19 4.06 9.56
C LYS A 112 -2.45 3.58 8.14
N VAL A 113 -2.16 2.31 7.86
CA VAL A 113 -2.88 1.60 6.78
C VAL A 113 -4.32 1.76 7.22
N ARG A 114 -5.12 2.54 6.49
CA ARG A 114 -6.56 2.55 6.73
C ARG A 114 -6.97 1.10 6.55
N ASP A 115 -7.51 0.46 7.57
CA ASP A 115 -8.34 -0.70 7.37
C ASP A 115 -9.43 -0.23 6.41
N LEU A 116 -9.29 -0.57 5.13
CA LEU A 116 -10.19 -0.17 4.04
C LEU A 116 -11.45 -1.03 4.02
N SER A 117 -11.68 -1.84 5.05
CA SER A 117 -12.81 -2.78 5.18
C SER A 117 -14.19 -2.12 5.34
N GLY A 118 -14.33 -0.83 5.06
CA GLY A 118 -15.60 -0.10 5.22
C GLY A 118 -15.83 1.01 4.21
N LEU A 119 -15.11 1.02 3.09
CA LEU A 119 -15.29 2.01 2.01
C LEU A 119 -15.44 1.39 0.62
N ILE A 120 -15.50 0.06 0.53
CA ILE A 120 -15.80 -0.68 -0.68
C ILE A 120 -17.13 -1.36 -0.38
N SER A 121 -18.21 -0.98 -1.05
CA SER A 121 -19.43 -1.81 -1.08
C SER A 121 -19.03 -3.16 -1.66
N GLU A 122 -19.58 -4.24 -1.13
CA GLU A 122 -19.21 -5.63 -1.49
C GLU A 122 -19.18 -5.84 -3.02
N GLU A 123 -20.01 -5.10 -3.75
CA GLU A 123 -20.11 -5.06 -5.22
C GLU A 123 -18.82 -4.62 -5.97
N GLU A 124 -18.01 -3.69 -5.43
CA GLU A 124 -16.78 -3.20 -6.11
C GLU A 124 -15.55 -4.11 -5.86
N ALA A 125 -15.59 -4.95 -4.82
CA ALA A 125 -14.49 -5.86 -4.49
C ALA A 125 -14.45 -7.08 -5.43
N ASP A 126 -15.61 -7.56 -5.84
CA ASP A 126 -15.77 -8.71 -6.73
C ASP A 126 -15.36 -8.38 -8.18
N GLU A 127 -15.53 -7.13 -8.63
CA GLU A 127 -15.10 -6.69 -9.97
C GLU A 127 -13.57 -6.65 -10.11
N LEU A 128 -12.85 -6.21 -9.07
CA LEU A 128 -11.37 -6.18 -9.07
C LEU A 128 -10.75 -7.57 -8.93
N ALA A 129 -11.43 -8.49 -8.24
CA ALA A 129 -11.02 -9.89 -8.17
C ALA A 129 -11.17 -10.60 -9.52
N ASN A 130 -12.29 -10.37 -10.22
CA ASN A 130 -12.55 -10.95 -11.54
C ASN A 130 -11.73 -10.33 -12.69
N ALA A 131 -11.27 -9.09 -12.55
CA ALA A 131 -10.34 -8.50 -13.52
C ALA A 131 -8.93 -9.13 -13.45
N SER A 132 -8.52 -9.64 -12.29
CA SER A 132 -7.19 -10.23 -12.09
C SER A 132 -7.06 -11.68 -12.59
N THR A 133 -8.18 -12.39 -12.79
CA THR A 133 -8.21 -13.79 -13.25
C THR A 133 -8.20 -13.97 -14.77
N LEU A 134 -8.29 -12.89 -15.56
CA LEU A 134 -8.32 -12.97 -17.03
C LEU A 134 -7.00 -12.59 -17.72
N GLU A 135 -5.98 -12.11 -17.01
CA GLU A 135 -4.67 -11.77 -17.60
C GLU A 135 -3.57 -12.84 -17.39
N GLU A 136 -3.84 -13.92 -16.65
CA GLU A 136 -2.85 -14.98 -16.41
C GLU A 136 -3.08 -16.20 -17.32
N ALA A 137 -2.97 -16.01 -18.64
CA ALA A 137 -2.90 -17.11 -19.59
C ALA A 137 -2.11 -16.74 -20.87
N ALA A 138 -0.78 -16.61 -20.77
CA ALA A 138 0.18 -16.95 -21.83
C ALA A 138 1.64 -16.85 -21.32
N PRO A 139 2.45 -17.93 -21.37
CA PRO A 139 3.88 -17.87 -21.13
C PRO A 139 4.68 -17.84 -22.45
N VAL A 140 5.70 -16.97 -22.57
CA VAL A 140 6.74 -17.09 -23.61
C VAL A 140 8.11 -16.68 -23.03
N GLU A 141 8.92 -17.71 -22.80
CA GLU A 141 10.37 -17.91 -23.03
C GLU A 141 11.45 -16.82 -22.78
N GLU A 142 12.57 -17.30 -22.21
CA GLU A 142 13.95 -16.76 -22.22
C GLU A 142 14.42 -16.47 -23.67
N GLU A 143 15.24 -15.48 -24.04
CA GLU A 143 16.62 -15.11 -23.66
C GLU A 143 16.97 -13.71 -24.24
N ALA A 144 17.97 -13.01 -23.67
CA ALA A 144 19.18 -12.51 -24.39
C ALA A 144 19.96 -11.40 -23.66
N ALA A 145 21.21 -11.75 -23.32
CA ALA A 145 22.48 -11.02 -23.49
C ALA A 145 22.78 -9.63 -22.84
N GLU A 146 23.69 -9.69 -21.86
CA GLU A 146 24.97 -8.96 -21.71
C GLU A 146 25.28 -7.78 -22.68
N THR A 147 25.64 -6.58 -22.20
CA THR A 147 27.05 -6.14 -22.05
C THR A 147 27.17 -4.76 -21.37
N ALA A 148 28.35 -4.54 -20.77
CA ALA A 148 29.04 -3.29 -20.41
C ALA A 148 29.20 -3.00 -18.89
N ALA A 149 30.47 -3.04 -18.49
CA ALA A 149 31.00 -2.84 -17.14
C ALA A 149 31.39 -1.37 -16.84
N ALA A 150 31.82 -1.16 -15.58
CA ALA A 150 32.42 0.02 -14.92
C ALA A 150 31.40 0.98 -14.27
N GLU A 151 31.41 1.36 -12.99
CA GLU A 151 32.40 1.32 -11.88
C GLU A 151 31.68 1.52 -10.52
N ALA A 152 32.35 1.09 -9.42
CA ALA A 152 32.25 1.57 -8.02
C ALA A 152 31.30 0.92 -6.96
N ASP A 153 31.94 0.57 -5.83
CA ASP A 153 31.47 0.37 -4.43
C ASP A 153 31.00 -1.02 -3.90
N ASP A 154 31.98 -1.79 -3.42
CA ASP A 154 31.95 -3.15 -2.83
C ASP A 154 31.12 -3.32 -1.53
N LYS A 155 30.62 -2.27 -0.89
CA LYS A 155 29.87 -2.40 0.38
C LYS A 155 28.35 -2.59 0.23
N GLY A 156 27.77 -2.27 -0.93
CA GLY A 156 26.32 -2.32 -1.15
C GLY A 156 25.76 -3.70 -1.55
N LEU A 157 26.58 -4.51 -2.24
CA LEU A 157 26.17 -5.80 -2.81
C LEU A 157 25.96 -6.89 -1.75
N LYS A 158 26.84 -6.97 -0.75
CA LYS A 158 26.70 -7.94 0.37
C LYS A 158 25.41 -7.73 1.17
N GLY A 159 24.96 -6.48 1.33
CA GLY A 159 23.71 -6.13 2.01
C GLY A 159 22.46 -6.52 1.21
N LYS A 160 22.46 -6.26 -0.11
CA LYS A 160 21.35 -6.61 -1.01
C LYS A 160 21.22 -8.12 -1.19
N ALA A 161 22.34 -8.83 -1.37
CA ALA A 161 22.36 -10.30 -1.47
C ALA A 161 21.83 -10.98 -0.20
N ARG A 162 22.25 -10.52 0.99
CA ARG A 162 21.78 -11.04 2.28
C ARG A 162 20.27 -10.77 2.51
N LYS A 163 19.76 -9.64 2.03
CA LYS A 163 18.33 -9.29 2.14
C LYS A 163 17.48 -10.11 1.16
N LYS A 164 17.98 -10.35 -0.06
CA LYS A 164 17.34 -11.23 -1.06
C LYS A 164 17.31 -12.68 -0.59
N ALA A 165 18.40 -13.18 0.01
CA ALA A 165 18.47 -14.52 0.59
C ALA A 165 17.48 -14.71 1.75
N LYS A 166 17.42 -13.75 2.69
CA LYS A 166 16.43 -13.77 3.79
C LYS A 166 14.98 -13.67 3.32
N ALA A 167 14.72 -12.94 2.23
CA ALA A 167 13.39 -12.87 1.63
C ALA A 167 13.00 -14.21 0.99
N ALA A 168 13.91 -14.84 0.24
CA ALA A 168 13.68 -16.15 -0.37
C ALA A 168 13.47 -17.26 0.68
N GLU A 169 14.25 -17.27 1.76
CA GLU A 169 14.09 -18.18 2.89
C GLU A 169 12.73 -18.00 3.58
N LYS A 170 12.30 -16.75 3.77
CA LYS A 170 10.99 -16.44 4.36
C LYS A 170 9.84 -16.91 3.46
N VAL A 171 9.95 -16.74 2.15
CA VAL A 171 8.94 -17.19 1.18
C VAL A 171 8.83 -18.72 1.20
N LYS A 172 9.95 -19.44 1.21
CA LYS A 172 9.96 -20.91 1.34
C LYS A 172 9.31 -21.37 2.65
N ARG A 173 9.65 -20.75 3.78
CA ARG A 173 9.07 -21.07 5.09
C ARG A 173 7.57 -20.78 5.17
N MET A 174 7.09 -19.73 4.50
CA MET A 174 5.65 -19.44 4.43
C MET A 174 4.90 -20.43 3.53
N ALA A 175 5.52 -20.93 2.45
CA ALA A 175 4.94 -21.98 1.62
C ALA A 175 4.86 -23.33 2.35
N GLU A 176 5.89 -23.68 3.13
CA GLU A 176 5.88 -24.89 3.97
C GLU A 176 4.81 -24.82 5.07
N LEU A 177 4.66 -23.66 5.72
CA LEU A 177 3.62 -23.47 6.75
C LEU A 177 2.21 -23.57 6.14
N LYS A 178 1.96 -22.96 4.96
CA LYS A 178 0.68 -23.12 4.26
C LYS A 178 0.39 -24.58 3.92
N LYS A 179 1.39 -25.33 3.44
CA LYS A 179 1.24 -26.75 3.14
C LYS A 179 0.98 -27.59 4.40
N GLN A 180 1.56 -27.22 5.54
CA GLN A 180 1.30 -27.85 6.84
C GLN A 180 -0.10 -27.53 7.36
N ASP A 181 -0.57 -26.29 7.20
CA ASP A 181 -1.92 -25.87 7.59
C ASP A 181 -3.00 -26.53 6.72
N GLU A 182 -2.78 -26.64 5.42
CA GLU A 182 -3.65 -27.38 4.49
C GLU A 182 -3.70 -28.88 4.81
N ALA A 183 -2.55 -29.49 5.10
CA ALA A 183 -2.49 -30.90 5.52
C ALA A 183 -3.17 -31.14 6.88
N ARG A 184 -3.08 -30.17 7.81
CA ARG A 184 -3.76 -30.23 9.10
C ARG A 184 -5.27 -30.03 8.96
N ALA A 185 -5.70 -29.14 8.07
CA ALA A 185 -7.11 -28.95 7.73
C ALA A 185 -7.70 -30.21 7.08
N ALA A 186 -6.98 -30.84 6.15
CA ALA A 186 -7.39 -32.09 5.52
C ALA A 186 -7.49 -33.25 6.53
N ARG A 187 -6.53 -33.38 7.46
CA ARG A 187 -6.60 -34.38 8.54
C ARG A 187 -7.78 -34.13 9.47
N LYS A 188 -8.03 -32.88 9.84
CA LYS A 188 -9.15 -32.53 10.72
C LYS A 188 -10.51 -32.74 10.03
N ALA A 189 -10.59 -32.51 8.72
CA ALA A 189 -11.77 -32.82 7.92
C ALA A 189 -11.99 -34.33 7.82
N ALA A 190 -10.95 -35.13 7.57
CA ALA A 190 -11.04 -36.58 7.54
C ALA A 190 -11.40 -37.21 8.90
N GLU A 191 -10.89 -36.64 9.99
CA GLU A 191 -11.23 -37.06 11.36
C GLU A 191 -12.69 -36.73 11.69
N ALA A 192 -13.19 -35.56 11.30
CA ALA A 192 -14.60 -35.19 11.45
C ALA A 192 -15.53 -36.06 10.60
N GLU A 193 -15.11 -36.44 9.38
CA GLU A 193 -15.87 -37.34 8.51
C GLU A 193 -15.89 -38.78 9.04
N ALA A 194 -14.78 -39.24 9.64
CA ALA A 194 -14.71 -40.55 10.30
C ALA A 194 -15.55 -40.59 11.59
N GLU A 195 -15.56 -39.51 12.38
CA GLU A 195 -16.38 -39.37 13.58
C GLU A 195 -17.88 -39.30 13.25
N ALA A 196 -18.24 -38.60 12.16
CA ALA A 196 -19.61 -38.60 11.64
C ALA A 196 -20.05 -39.98 11.13
N LYS A 197 -19.14 -40.74 10.50
CA LYS A 197 -19.43 -42.08 9.99
C LYS A 197 -19.54 -43.11 11.14
N ALA A 198 -18.71 -43.00 12.17
CA ALA A 198 -18.81 -43.80 13.39
C ALA A 198 -20.09 -43.49 14.20
N ALA A 199 -20.51 -42.23 14.26
CA ALA A 199 -21.78 -41.84 14.87
C ALA A 199 -22.99 -42.39 14.10
N ALA A 200 -22.93 -42.44 12.77
CA ALA A 200 -23.97 -43.05 11.94
C ALA A 200 -24.03 -44.59 12.09
N GLU A 201 -22.88 -45.24 12.24
CA GLU A 201 -22.80 -46.70 12.45
C GLU A 201 -23.29 -47.10 13.86
N ALA A 202 -23.00 -46.29 14.88
CA ALA A 202 -23.54 -46.46 16.23
C ALA A 202 -25.07 -46.27 16.29
N ALA A 203 -25.61 -45.28 15.55
CA ALA A 203 -27.05 -45.07 15.45
C ALA A 203 -27.78 -46.22 14.72
N ALA A 204 -27.13 -46.86 13.74
CA ALA A 204 -27.68 -48.03 13.06
C ALA A 204 -27.70 -49.27 13.97
N ALA A 205 -26.70 -49.44 14.84
CA ALA A 205 -26.66 -50.54 15.82
C ALA A 205 -27.71 -50.43 16.92
N GLU A 206 -28.10 -49.21 17.33
CA GLU A 206 -29.19 -48.98 18.29
C GLU A 206 -30.58 -49.30 17.71
N SER A 207 -30.77 -49.14 16.39
CA SER A 207 -32.04 -49.46 15.71
C SER A 207 -32.28 -50.95 15.45
N ALA A 208 -31.27 -51.81 15.63
CA ALA A 208 -31.38 -53.26 15.46
C ALA A 208 -31.64 -54.03 16.77
N GLY A 209 -31.65 -53.34 17.92
CA GLY A 209 -31.86 -53.94 19.24
C GLY A 209 -33.32 -54.06 19.70
N ASP A 210 -34.29 -53.45 18.99
CA ASP A 210 -35.71 -53.41 19.37
C ASP A 210 -36.57 -54.36 18.53
N ALA A 211 -36.18 -55.63 18.46
CA ALA A 211 -36.98 -56.69 17.84
C ALA A 211 -36.81 -58.00 18.62
N GLY A 212 -37.30 -58.02 19.86
CA GLY A 212 -37.19 -59.22 20.69
C GLY A 212 -37.87 -59.15 22.04
N ASP A 213 -39.18 -58.86 22.08
CA ASP A 213 -40.06 -59.53 23.05
C ASP A 213 -41.53 -59.43 22.58
N ALA A 214 -42.02 -60.51 21.96
CA ALA A 214 -43.45 -60.68 21.68
C ALA A 214 -44.07 -61.45 22.85
N PRO A 215 -45.11 -60.93 23.52
CA PRO A 215 -45.76 -61.68 24.59
C PRO A 215 -46.67 -62.77 23.99
N ALA A 216 -46.47 -64.01 24.41
CA ALA A 216 -47.36 -65.13 24.12
C ALA A 216 -48.60 -65.08 25.01
N GLU A 217 -49.78 -65.25 24.41
CA GLU A 217 -51.05 -65.63 25.07
C GLU A 217 -51.00 -67.05 25.65
#